data_AF-A0A8A4ZAC0-F1
#
_entry.id   AF-A0A8A4ZAC0-F1
#
_cell.length_a   1.000
_cell.length_b   1.000
_cell.length_c   1.000
_cell.angle_alpha   90.00
_cell.angle_beta   90.00
_cell.angle_gamma   90.00
#
_symmetry.space_group_name_H-M   'P 1'
#
loop_
_entity.id
_entity.type
_entity.pdbx_description
1 polymer ?
#
loop_
_entity_poly.entity_id
_entity_poly.type
_entity_poly.pdbx_seq_one_letter_code
_entity_poly.pdbx_strand_id
1 'polypeptide(L)'
;MRAIAADATWRRIFTDPATGCVTGIGPRGYRPGADLTGTILARDKTCTFVGCRMPAWRCDLDHRDPYDHDHPDLGGQTCPENLHSLCRHHHRAKTYGGWHPDLDTSTGDTWWTSPTKHRYKRPSVDVNPEPPPPDRPWLHEPQPDDPPF
;
A
#
# COMPACT_ATOMS: atom_id res chain seq x y z
N MET A 1 -14.54 -41.25 9.99
CA MET A 1 -15.51 -40.94 8.92
C MET A 1 -15.25 -39.52 8.45
N ARG A 2 -14.53 -39.34 7.32
CA ARG A 2 -14.19 -38.03 6.76
C ARG A 2 -15.32 -37.61 5.82
N ALA A 3 -16.00 -36.51 6.12
CA ALA A 3 -16.92 -35.86 5.20
C ALA A 3 -16.29 -34.52 4.78
N ILE A 4 -15.73 -34.48 3.57
CA ILE A 4 -15.30 -33.24 2.92
C ILE A 4 -16.57 -32.62 2.34
N ALA A 5 -16.90 -31.42 2.80
CA ALA A 5 -18.00 -30.63 2.26
C ALA A 5 -17.76 -30.38 0.76
N ALA A 6 -18.56 -31.05 -0.06
CA ALA A 6 -18.64 -30.81 -1.48
C ALA A 6 -19.53 -29.58 -1.73
N ASP A 7 -18.97 -28.38 -1.56
CA ASP A 7 -19.44 -27.21 -2.31
C ASP A 7 -18.39 -26.09 -2.42
N ALA A 8 -17.14 -26.46 -2.69
CA ALA A 8 -16.12 -25.48 -3.04
C ALA A 8 -16.32 -25.06 -4.50
N THR A 9 -16.93 -23.89 -4.73
CA THR A 9 -16.93 -23.27 -6.06
C THR A 9 -15.52 -22.78 -6.38
N TRP A 10 -14.74 -23.61 -7.06
CA TRP A 10 -13.46 -23.20 -7.64
C TRP A 10 -13.72 -22.14 -8.71
N ARG A 11 -13.16 -20.94 -8.54
CA ARG A 11 -13.23 -19.84 -9.51
C ARG A 11 -11.82 -19.34 -9.79
N ARG A 12 -11.44 -19.37 -11.05
CA ARG A 12 -10.10 -19.00 -11.53
C ARG A 12 -9.96 -17.48 -11.46
N ILE A 13 -9.24 -16.99 -10.45
CA ILE A 13 -8.72 -15.62 -10.43
C ILE A 13 -7.57 -15.62 -11.43
N PHE A 14 -7.74 -14.95 -12.56
CA PHE A 14 -6.61 -14.65 -13.42
C PHE A 14 -6.02 -13.35 -12.88
N THR A 15 -4.80 -13.43 -12.37
CA THR A 15 -3.97 -12.25 -12.15
C THR A 15 -3.01 -12.22 -13.34
N ASP A 16 -2.90 -11.07 -14.00
CA ASP A 16 -1.84 -10.88 -14.99
C ASP A 16 -0.49 -10.93 -14.26
N PRO A 17 0.37 -11.92 -14.55
CA PRO A 17 1.64 -12.06 -13.84
C PRO A 17 2.64 -10.93 -14.15
N ALA A 18 2.46 -10.18 -15.24
CA ALA A 18 3.33 -9.06 -15.59
C ALA A 18 3.02 -7.80 -14.78
N THR A 19 1.75 -7.61 -14.42
CA THR A 19 1.25 -6.37 -13.79
C THR A 19 0.72 -6.58 -12.37
N GLY A 20 0.45 -7.81 -11.97
CA GLY A 20 -0.26 -8.11 -10.73
C GLY A 20 -1.73 -7.68 -10.74
N CYS A 21 -2.25 -7.21 -11.88
CA CYS A 21 -3.64 -6.81 -12.05
C CYS A 21 -4.57 -8.03 -11.98
N VAL A 22 -5.68 -7.92 -11.26
CA VAL A 22 -6.73 -8.93 -11.29
C VAL A 22 -7.53 -8.80 -12.59
N THR A 23 -7.38 -9.75 -13.51
CA THR A 23 -8.05 -9.82 -14.81
C THR A 23 -9.18 -10.85 -14.78
N GLY A 24 -10.32 -10.58 -14.12
CA GLY A 24 -11.40 -11.58 -14.06
C GLY A 24 -12.76 -11.07 -13.58
N ILE A 25 -13.74 -11.19 -14.48
CA ILE A 25 -15.11 -10.65 -14.44
C ILE A 25 -15.93 -11.19 -13.26
N GLY A 26 -16.36 -10.27 -12.40
CA GLY A 26 -17.28 -10.47 -11.29
C GLY A 26 -16.94 -9.55 -10.11
N PRO A 27 -17.85 -9.33 -9.15
CA PRO A 27 -17.64 -8.42 -8.00
C PRO A 27 -16.49 -8.81 -7.07
N ARG A 28 -15.84 -9.95 -7.31
CA ARG A 28 -14.60 -10.38 -6.65
C ARG A 28 -13.34 -9.78 -7.30
N GLY A 29 -13.41 -9.30 -8.55
CA GLY A 29 -12.34 -8.51 -9.17
C GLY A 29 -12.12 -7.17 -8.46
N TYR A 30 -13.15 -6.63 -7.80
CA TYR A 30 -13.06 -5.44 -6.95
C TYR A 30 -12.30 -5.66 -5.64
N ARG A 31 -12.42 -6.84 -5.02
CA ARG A 31 -11.77 -7.13 -3.74
C ARG A 31 -10.38 -7.74 -3.97
N PRO A 32 -9.31 -7.13 -3.45
CA PRO A 32 -7.97 -7.71 -3.61
C PRO A 32 -7.86 -9.08 -2.93
N GLY A 33 -7.11 -9.98 -3.55
CA GLY A 33 -6.69 -11.24 -2.93
C GLY A 33 -5.71 -11.01 -1.77
N ALA A 34 -5.39 -12.09 -1.04
CA ALA A 34 -4.50 -12.02 0.13
C ALA A 34 -3.09 -11.52 -0.25
N ASP A 35 -2.53 -12.01 -1.36
CA ASP A 35 -1.18 -11.64 -1.80
C ASP A 35 -1.09 -10.16 -2.16
N LEU A 36 -2.03 -9.67 -2.98
CA LEU A 36 -2.12 -8.25 -3.33
C LEU A 36 -2.34 -7.40 -2.07
N THR A 37 -3.19 -7.83 -1.15
CA THR A 37 -3.40 -7.15 0.14
C THR A 37 -2.10 -7.04 0.92
N GLY A 38 -1.35 -8.15 1.06
CA GLY A 38 -0.06 -8.18 1.74
C GLY A 38 0.94 -7.22 1.10
N THR A 39 1.03 -7.22 -0.24
CA THR A 39 1.89 -6.30 -1.00
C THR A 39 1.55 -4.85 -0.72
N ILE A 40 0.28 -4.44 -0.76
CA ILE A 40 -0.12 -3.06 -0.51
C ILE A 40 0.19 -2.64 0.94
N LEU A 41 -0.12 -3.50 1.91
CA LEU A 41 0.15 -3.21 3.33
C LEU A 41 1.65 -3.07 3.60
N ALA A 42 2.44 -3.96 3.00
CA ALA A 42 3.90 -3.93 3.11
C ALA A 42 4.51 -2.69 2.43
N ARG A 43 3.95 -2.26 1.29
CA ARG A 43 4.36 -1.05 0.56
C ARG A 43 4.03 0.22 1.31
N ASP A 44 2.79 0.36 1.75
CA ASP A 44 2.29 1.64 2.24
C ASP A 44 2.73 1.91 3.68
N LYS A 45 2.82 0.87 4.52
CA LYS A 45 3.10 0.84 5.98
C LYS A 45 2.11 1.63 6.85
N THR A 46 1.67 2.78 6.37
CA THR A 46 0.75 3.73 6.98
C THR A 46 -0.23 4.26 5.94
N CYS A 47 -1.29 4.93 6.39
CA CYS A 47 -2.18 5.69 5.52
C CYS A 47 -1.39 6.57 4.54
N THR A 48 -1.75 6.53 3.25
CA THR A 48 -1.03 7.22 2.18
C THR A 48 -1.38 8.71 2.07
N PHE A 49 -2.36 9.20 2.82
CA PHE A 49 -2.59 10.64 2.97
C PHE A 49 -1.38 11.34 3.62
N VAL A 50 -1.06 12.55 3.14
CA VAL A 50 0.10 13.33 3.61
C VAL A 50 0.09 13.52 5.13
N GLY A 51 1.20 13.15 5.78
CA GLY A 51 1.41 13.32 7.22
C GLY A 51 0.64 12.35 8.12
N CYS A 52 -0.24 11.49 7.59
CA CYS A 52 -0.98 10.54 8.40
C CYS A 52 -0.09 9.36 8.82
N ARG A 53 -0.17 8.96 10.10
CA ARG A 53 0.61 7.84 10.66
C ARG A 53 -0.24 6.62 11.03
N MET A 54 -1.52 6.58 10.65
CA MET A 54 -2.38 5.42 10.92
C MET A 54 -1.76 4.18 10.28
N PRO A 55 -1.51 3.08 11.02
CA PRO A 55 -0.91 1.87 10.46
C PRO A 55 -1.77 1.28 9.34
N ALA A 56 -1.15 0.84 8.24
CA ALA A 56 -1.86 0.35 7.05
C ALA A 56 -2.80 -0.83 7.35
N TRP A 57 -2.44 -1.72 8.29
CA TRP A 57 -3.30 -2.85 8.68
C TRP A 57 -4.60 -2.43 9.40
N ARG A 58 -4.76 -1.15 9.76
CA ARG A 58 -6.00 -0.54 10.27
C ARG A 58 -6.71 0.32 9.22
N CYS A 59 -6.17 0.40 8.01
CA CYS A 59 -6.71 1.17 6.90
C CYS A 59 -7.58 0.30 6.00
N ASP A 60 -8.42 0.96 5.21
CA ASP A 60 -9.05 0.34 4.05
C ASP A 60 -8.04 0.28 2.91
N LEU A 61 -8.16 -0.74 2.06
CA LEU A 61 -7.59 -0.71 0.72
C LEU A 61 -8.59 0.00 -0.20
N ASP A 62 -8.16 1.11 -0.76
CA ASP A 62 -8.96 2.01 -1.59
C ASP A 62 -8.35 2.10 -2.99
N HIS A 63 -9.20 2.25 -4.01
CA HIS A 63 -8.76 2.46 -5.39
C HIS A 63 -8.48 3.94 -5.62
N ARG A 64 -7.30 4.31 -6.14
CA ARG A 64 -6.93 5.70 -6.50
C ARG A 64 -7.88 6.23 -7.56
N ASP A 65 -8.00 5.47 -8.65
CA ASP A 65 -9.03 5.59 -9.67
C ASP A 65 -10.16 4.60 -9.36
N PRO A 66 -11.39 5.08 -9.10
CA PRO A 66 -12.51 4.22 -8.72
C PRO A 66 -12.72 3.05 -9.69
N TYR A 67 -12.88 1.85 -9.15
CA TYR A 67 -13.23 0.67 -9.92
C TYR A 67 -14.58 0.86 -10.61
N ASP A 68 -14.63 0.63 -11.93
CA ASP A 68 -15.87 0.67 -12.70
C ASP A 68 -16.63 -0.65 -12.52
N HIS A 69 -17.77 -0.60 -11.82
CA HIS A 69 -18.58 -1.78 -11.58
C HIS A 69 -19.41 -2.22 -12.79
N ASP A 70 -19.68 -1.30 -13.72
CA ASP A 70 -20.49 -1.54 -14.92
C ASP A 70 -19.62 -2.05 -16.06
N HIS A 71 -18.41 -1.49 -16.19
CA HIS A 71 -17.40 -1.87 -17.17
C HIS A 71 -16.07 -2.24 -16.50
N PRO A 72 -16.02 -3.38 -15.79
CA PRO A 72 -14.87 -3.79 -14.99
C PRO A 72 -13.61 -4.05 -15.78
N ASP A 73 -13.64 -4.08 -17.12
CA ASP A 73 -12.50 -4.18 -18.04
C ASP A 73 -11.96 -2.81 -18.49
N LEU A 74 -12.75 -1.74 -18.36
CA LEU A 74 -12.45 -0.42 -18.95
C LEU A 74 -11.82 0.58 -17.98
N GLY A 75 -11.81 0.33 -16.66
CA GLY A 75 -11.22 1.29 -15.73
C GLY A 75 -11.15 0.87 -14.27
N GLY A 76 -10.19 1.47 -13.56
CA GLY A 76 -10.08 1.37 -12.10
C GLY A 76 -9.77 -0.02 -11.56
N GLN A 77 -9.07 -0.86 -12.33
CA GLN A 77 -8.76 -2.24 -11.96
C GLN A 77 -8.16 -2.37 -10.57
N THR A 78 -8.41 -3.51 -9.94
CA THR A 78 -7.78 -3.88 -8.68
C THR A 78 -6.37 -4.38 -8.97
N CYS A 79 -5.40 -3.48 -8.87
CA CYS A 79 -3.99 -3.73 -9.12
C CYS A 79 -3.09 -3.03 -8.10
N PRO A 80 -1.80 -3.40 -8.02
CA PRO A 80 -0.87 -2.76 -7.11
C PRO A 80 -0.82 -1.23 -7.26
N GLU A 81 -0.80 -0.74 -8.49
CA GLU A 81 -0.66 0.69 -8.82
C GLU A 81 -1.92 1.47 -8.43
N ASN A 82 -3.09 0.87 -8.59
CA ASN A 82 -4.36 1.52 -8.32
C ASN A 82 -4.83 1.36 -6.86
N LEU A 83 -4.33 0.40 -6.09
CA LEU A 83 -4.67 0.28 -4.68
C LEU A 83 -3.74 1.08 -3.78
N HIS A 84 -4.27 1.61 -2.67
CA HIS A 84 -3.49 2.16 -1.56
C HIS A 84 -4.23 2.06 -0.22
N SER A 85 -3.50 2.27 0.87
CA SER A 85 -4.02 2.21 2.23
C SER A 85 -4.52 3.57 2.70
N LEU A 86 -5.81 3.70 3.01
CA LEU A 86 -6.40 4.91 3.61
C LEU A 86 -7.13 4.63 4.91
N CYS A 87 -6.88 5.43 5.93
CA CYS A 87 -7.72 5.37 7.13
C CYS A 87 -9.13 5.89 6.81
N ARG A 88 -10.14 5.47 7.59
CA ARG A 88 -11.55 5.85 7.35
C ARG A 88 -11.76 7.35 7.16
N HIS A 89 -11.02 8.19 7.90
CA HIS A 89 -11.12 9.66 7.79
C HIS A 89 -10.67 10.15 6.41
N HIS A 90 -9.49 9.74 5.95
CA HIS A 90 -8.95 10.18 4.66
C HIS A 90 -9.60 9.50 3.46
N HIS A 91 -10.09 8.26 3.62
CA HIS A 91 -10.93 7.63 2.62
C HIS A 91 -12.17 8.50 2.35
N ARG A 92 -12.89 8.95 3.40
CA ARG A 92 -14.02 9.88 3.24
C ARG A 92 -13.61 11.21 2.62
N ALA A 93 -12.44 11.74 2.97
CA ALA A 93 -11.92 12.98 2.39
C ALA A 93 -11.70 12.85 0.87
N LYS A 94 -11.25 11.68 0.39
CA LYS A 94 -11.18 11.38 -1.05
C LYS A 94 -12.56 11.22 -1.68
N THR A 95 -13.41 10.36 -1.11
CA THR A 95 -14.70 10.01 -1.70
C THR A 95 -15.66 11.19 -1.78
N TYR A 96 -15.71 12.03 -0.74
CA TYR A 96 -16.71 13.10 -0.61
C TYR A 96 -16.10 14.49 -0.52
N GLY A 97 -14.84 14.57 -0.10
CA GLY A 97 -14.18 15.83 0.20
C GLY A 97 -13.45 16.45 -0.99
N GLY A 98 -13.39 15.81 -2.15
CA GLY A 98 -12.73 16.34 -3.35
C GLY A 98 -11.20 16.24 -3.34
N TRP A 99 -10.63 15.45 -2.42
CA TRP A 99 -9.21 15.13 -2.42
C TRP A 99 -8.91 14.05 -3.46
N HIS A 100 -7.82 14.22 -4.21
CA HIS A 100 -7.44 13.29 -5.28
C HIS A 100 -5.96 12.85 -5.15
N PRO A 101 -5.68 11.54 -5.10
CA PRO A 101 -4.32 11.01 -5.12
C PRO A 101 -3.85 10.70 -6.54
N ASP A 102 -2.64 11.13 -6.90
CA ASP A 102 -1.92 10.74 -8.11
C ASP A 102 -0.67 9.94 -7.70
N LEU A 103 -0.52 8.71 -8.21
CA LEU A 103 0.70 7.93 -8.05
C LEU A 103 1.68 8.28 -9.19
N ASP A 104 2.88 8.72 -8.85
CA ASP A 104 3.99 8.74 -9.79
C ASP A 104 4.60 7.33 -9.85
N THR A 105 4.31 6.58 -10.92
CA THR A 105 4.77 5.20 -11.08
C THR A 105 6.28 5.09 -11.30
N SER A 106 6.96 6.18 -11.66
CA SER A 106 8.41 6.19 -11.86
C SER A 106 9.19 6.31 -10.56
N THR A 107 8.62 7.00 -9.56
CA THR A 107 9.25 7.25 -8.26
C THR A 107 8.58 6.49 -7.11
N GLY A 108 7.32 6.07 -7.28
CA GLY A 108 6.48 5.54 -6.21
C GLY A 108 5.88 6.62 -5.30
N ASP A 109 6.14 7.89 -5.57
CA ASP A 109 5.63 9.01 -4.78
C ASP A 109 4.12 9.17 -5.00
N THR A 110 3.40 9.56 -3.95
CA THR A 110 1.99 9.93 -4.08
C THR A 110 1.81 11.43 -3.92
N TRP A 111 1.21 12.07 -4.91
CA TRP A 111 0.77 13.46 -4.85
C TRP A 111 -0.69 13.54 -4.45
N TRP A 112 -1.01 14.36 -3.46
CA TRP A 112 -2.38 14.65 -3.06
C TRP A 112 -2.77 16.05 -3.52
N THR A 113 -3.81 16.13 -4.34
CA THR A 113 -4.43 17.38 -4.74
C THR A 113 -5.62 17.66 -3.83
N SER A 114 -5.59 18.81 -3.16
CA SER A 114 -6.69 19.31 -2.33
C SER A 114 -7.84 19.86 -3.17
N PRO A 115 -9.04 20.04 -2.58
CA PRO A 115 -10.19 20.63 -3.28
C PRO A 115 -9.90 22.04 -3.82
N THR A 116 -9.06 22.80 -3.10
CA THR A 116 -8.58 24.12 -3.50
C THR A 116 -7.35 24.08 -4.41
N LYS A 117 -7.03 22.91 -4.98
CA LYS A 117 -5.97 22.69 -5.99
C LYS A 117 -4.51 22.80 -5.51
N HIS A 118 -4.27 22.94 -4.21
CA HIS A 118 -2.92 22.78 -3.66
C HIS A 118 -2.47 21.32 -3.74
N ARG A 119 -1.20 21.09 -4.04
CA ARG A 119 -0.60 19.75 -4.15
C ARG A 119 0.39 19.49 -3.02
N TYR A 120 0.30 18.30 -2.43
CA TYR A 120 1.14 17.85 -1.33
C TYR A 120 1.80 16.52 -1.68
N LYS A 121 3.11 16.43 -1.49
CA LYS A 121 3.87 15.21 -1.78
C LYS A 121 3.95 14.30 -0.55
N ARG A 122 3.63 13.03 -0.73
CA ARG A 122 4.05 11.94 0.16
C ARG A 122 5.13 11.13 -0.55
N PRO A 123 6.36 11.09 -0.01
CA PRO A 123 7.40 10.23 -0.54
C PRO A 123 6.98 8.75 -0.51
N SER A 124 7.45 7.96 -1.47
CA SER A 124 7.41 6.51 -1.39
C SER A 124 8.10 6.05 -0.10
N VAL A 125 7.53 5.06 0.59
CA VAL A 125 8.23 4.42 1.71
C VAL A 125 9.20 3.42 1.12
N ASP A 126 10.47 3.50 1.51
CA ASP A 126 11.43 2.48 1.14
C ASP A 126 11.03 1.15 1.81
N VAL A 127 10.69 0.17 0.98
CA VAL A 127 10.24 -1.16 1.45
C VAL A 127 11.40 -2.07 1.83
N ASN A 128 12.63 -1.68 1.52
CA ASN A 128 13.84 -2.40 1.87
C ASN A 128 14.91 -1.43 2.40
N PRO A 129 14.66 -0.75 3.55
CA PRO A 129 15.65 0.13 4.12
C PRO A 129 16.92 -0.69 4.43
N GLU A 130 18.09 -0.15 4.08
CA GLU A 130 19.35 -0.71 4.54
C GLU A 130 19.27 -0.84 6.08
N PRO A 131 19.56 -2.02 6.65
CA PRO A 131 19.54 -2.16 8.10
C PRO A 131 20.47 -1.09 8.69
N PRO A 132 20.10 -0.47 9.83
CA PRO A 132 20.99 0.48 10.47
C PRO A 132 22.36 -0.20 10.65
N PRO A 133 23.48 0.53 10.45
CA PRO A 133 24.79 -0.04 10.72
C PRO A 133 24.77 -0.60 12.14
N PRO A 134 25.35 -1.80 12.37
CA PRO A 134 25.33 -2.41 13.69
C PRO A 134 25.88 -1.41 14.70
N ASP A 135 25.26 -1.34 15.87
CA ASP A 135 25.87 -0.66 17.00
C ASP A 135 27.24 -1.28 17.22
N ARG A 136 28.28 -0.45 17.23
CA ARG A 136 29.66 -0.88 17.50
C ARG A 136 30.08 -0.40 18.89
N PRO A 137 29.48 -0.89 19.99
CA PRO A 137 29.86 -0.49 21.34
C PRO A 137 31.32 -0.82 21.67
N TRP A 138 31.93 -1.72 20.90
CA TRP A 138 33.32 -2.17 21.03
C TRP A 138 34.35 -1.29 20.31
N LEU A 139 33.94 -0.23 19.59
CA LEU A 139 34.85 0.75 18.98
C LEU A 139 35.23 1.90 19.92
N HIS A 140 34.84 1.85 21.20
CA HIS A 140 35.51 2.71 22.18
C HIS A 140 36.93 2.18 22.34
N GLU A 141 37.88 2.77 21.61
CA GLU A 141 39.29 2.58 21.87
C GLU A 141 39.50 2.83 23.37
N PRO A 142 40.10 1.89 24.13
CA PRO A 142 40.47 2.16 25.50
C PRO A 142 41.36 3.40 25.48
N GLN A 143 40.91 4.48 26.14
CA GLN A 143 41.76 5.64 26.37
C GLN A 143 43.03 5.12 27.06
N PRO A 144 44.24 5.43 26.57
CA PRO A 144 45.45 5.02 27.25
C PRO A 144 45.41 5.58 28.67
N ASP A 145 45.56 4.70 29.66
CA ASP A 145 45.53 5.06 31.07
C ASP A 145 46.46 6.26 31.33
N ASP A 146 45.92 7.34 31.90
CA ASP A 146 46.72 8.45 32.39
C ASP A 146 47.78 7.90 33.37
N PRO A 147 49.07 8.18 33.18
CA PRO A 147 50.09 7.71 34.11
C PRO A 147 49.88 8.36 35.48
N PRO A 148 50.10 7.62 36.59
CA PRO A 148 49.98 8.20 37.92
C PRO A 148 51.04 9.29 38.13
N PHE A 149 50.61 10.37 38.76
CA PHE A 149 51.33 11.60 39.11
C PHE A 149 52.82 11.44 39.47
#